data_AF-A0A812VBL6-F1
#
_entry.id   AF-A0A812VBL6-F1
#
_cell.length_a   1.000
_cell.length_b   1.000
_cell.length_c   1.000
_cell.angle_alpha   90.00
_cell.angle_beta   90.00
_cell.angle_gamma   90.00
#
_symmetry.space_group_name_H-M   'P 1'
#
loop_
_entity.id
_entity.type
_entity.pdbx_description
1 polymer ?
#
loop_
_entity_poly.entity_id
_entity_poly.type
_entity_poly.pdbx_seq_one_letter_code
_entity_poly.pdbx_strand_id
1 'polypeptide(L)'
;MFLLTSQAGNGSQAALIARGAASKRKAWEMDADDYHLACLGGSGRSTKNSLRNVLRGMNRLGYSISLKITWIPRVPVCDVGPVDIPAIGLLDMLQYILDSGRSHMLLGGHDIGGDTWCKVLNQFWHRFEKHDPTHCIFRDTSKSERDYLIPLLAYGDEGTGKRKHPVWVLAWKPALFSNMNSYFRTILIATASHALYSQFHCGYAGGNQCLDAILDHFIKEARIAYHQGPPSQLETVGFRV
;
A
#
# COMPACT_ATOMS: atom_id res chain seq x y z
N MET A 1 -7.50 3.07 2.59
CA MET A 1 -6.56 4.20 2.74
C MET A 1 -5.74 3.98 4.00
N PHE A 2 -4.49 3.49 3.86
CA PHE A 2 -3.60 3.24 4.98
C PHE A 2 -2.75 4.48 5.24
N LEU A 3 -3.00 5.15 6.37
CA LEU A 3 -2.23 6.32 6.80
C LEU A 3 -1.08 5.86 7.69
N LEU A 4 0.08 5.59 7.08
CA LEU A 4 1.35 5.62 7.82
C LEU A 4 1.74 7.08 8.00
N THR A 5 1.31 7.70 9.11
CA THR A 5 1.77 9.04 9.49
C THR A 5 2.85 8.93 10.56
N SER A 6 4.12 8.89 10.15
CA SER A 6 5.19 9.35 11.03
C SER A 6 5.13 10.88 11.03
N GLN A 7 4.84 11.46 12.20
CA GLN A 7 5.02 12.84 12.65
C GLN A 7 3.81 13.34 13.43
N ALA A 8 4.08 13.71 14.70
CA ALA A 8 3.13 14.15 15.71
C ALA A 8 2.32 15.42 15.34
N GLY A 9 2.66 16.11 14.24
CA GLY A 9 1.93 17.28 13.73
C GLY A 9 0.68 16.97 12.88
N ASN A 10 0.54 15.75 12.34
CA ASN A 10 -0.55 15.40 11.41
C ASN A 10 -1.79 14.77 12.07
N GLY A 11 -1.69 14.33 13.32
CA GLY A 11 -2.83 13.73 14.05
C GLY A 11 -3.99 14.70 14.29
N SER A 12 -3.69 15.99 14.47
CA SER A 12 -4.70 17.05 14.61
C SER A 12 -5.45 17.30 13.30
N GLN A 13 -4.78 17.23 12.14
CA GLN A 13 -5.43 17.36 10.83
C GLN A 13 -6.26 16.13 10.46
N ALA A 14 -5.77 14.92 10.72
CA ALA A 14 -6.56 13.70 10.51
C ALA A 14 -7.86 13.72 11.34
N ALA A 15 -7.78 14.17 12.60
CA ALA A 15 -8.95 14.35 13.44
C ALA A 15 -9.88 15.48 12.97
N LEU A 16 -9.33 16.58 12.44
CA LEU A 16 -10.13 17.67 11.85
C LEU A 16 -10.84 17.23 10.56
N ILE A 17 -10.21 16.44 9.72
CA ILE A 17 -10.82 15.86 8.50
C ILE A 17 -11.95 14.90 8.89
N ALA A 18 -11.69 13.98 9.84
CA ALA A 18 -12.72 13.08 10.37
C ALA A 18 -13.90 13.85 10.99
N ARG A 19 -13.61 14.95 11.71
CA ARG A 19 -14.63 15.84 12.28
C ARG A 19 -15.43 16.58 11.22
N GLY A 20 -14.78 17.10 10.18
CA GLY A 20 -15.45 17.80 9.07
C GLY A 20 -16.35 16.87 8.26
N ALA A 21 -16.00 15.60 8.15
CA ALA A 21 -16.85 14.56 7.57
C ALA A 21 -18.09 14.28 8.47
N ALA A 22 -17.87 14.18 9.79
CA ALA A 22 -18.93 13.87 10.75
C ALA A 22 -19.87 15.04 11.09
N SER A 23 -19.43 16.30 10.97
CA SER A 23 -20.19 17.46 11.45
C SER A 23 -21.41 17.85 10.61
N LYS A 24 -21.70 17.11 9.53
CA LYS A 24 -22.78 17.43 8.58
C LYS A 24 -24.06 16.63 8.78
N ARG A 25 -24.08 15.62 9.67
CA ARG A 25 -25.24 14.73 9.86
C ARG A 25 -25.56 14.54 11.34
N LYS A 26 -26.84 14.40 11.67
CA LYS A 26 -27.27 14.11 13.06
C LYS A 26 -26.99 12.63 13.36
N ALA A 27 -26.73 12.28 14.62
CA ALA A 27 -26.27 10.94 15.00
C ALA A 27 -27.21 9.79 14.56
N TRP A 28 -28.51 10.07 14.39
CA TRP A 28 -29.51 9.10 13.92
C TRP A 28 -29.63 9.02 12.38
N GLU A 29 -28.93 9.89 11.64
CA GLU A 29 -28.82 9.88 10.18
C GLU A 29 -27.48 9.28 9.71
N MET A 30 -26.62 8.91 10.66
CA MET A 30 -25.28 8.37 10.38
C MET A 30 -25.36 6.87 10.14
N ASP A 31 -24.78 6.42 9.03
CA ASP A 31 -24.44 5.02 8.87
C ASP A 31 -23.25 4.64 9.79
N ALA A 32 -22.88 3.36 9.79
CA ALA A 32 -21.81 2.86 10.66
C ALA A 32 -20.46 3.55 10.38
N ASP A 33 -20.18 3.87 9.12
CA ASP A 33 -18.94 4.53 8.71
C ASP A 33 -18.92 6.01 9.15
N ASP A 34 -20.04 6.71 9.00
CA ASP A 34 -20.23 8.08 9.50
C ASP A 34 -20.07 8.13 11.03
N TYR A 35 -20.65 7.16 11.75
CA TYR A 35 -20.52 7.04 13.20
C TYR A 35 -19.06 6.79 13.63
N HIS A 36 -18.35 5.93 12.91
CA HIS A 36 -16.93 5.66 13.15
C HIS A 36 -16.06 6.89 12.89
N LEU A 37 -16.30 7.61 11.79
CA LEU A 37 -15.63 8.87 11.49
C LEU A 37 -15.90 9.92 12.56
N ALA A 38 -17.12 9.99 13.10
CA ALA A 38 -17.46 10.86 14.22
C ALA A 38 -16.68 10.49 15.50
N CYS A 39 -16.57 9.21 15.82
CA CYS A 39 -15.78 8.72 16.94
C CYS A 39 -14.29 9.09 16.80
N LEU A 40 -13.73 8.93 15.60
CA LEU A 40 -12.36 9.32 15.29
C LEU A 40 -12.16 10.84 15.36
N GLY A 41 -13.10 11.62 14.83
CA GLY A 41 -13.08 13.10 14.90
C GLY A 41 -13.18 13.63 16.33
N GLY A 42 -13.94 12.96 17.20
CA GLY A 42 -14.02 13.27 18.64
C GLY A 42 -12.71 13.06 19.39
N SER A 43 -11.85 12.16 18.89
CA SER A 43 -10.57 11.79 19.51
C SER A 43 -9.51 12.92 19.43
N GLY A 44 -9.69 13.90 18.54
CA GLY A 44 -8.81 15.07 18.40
C GLY A 44 -9.28 16.36 19.09
N ARG A 45 -10.25 16.30 20.00
CA ARG A 45 -10.72 17.49 20.75
C ARG A 45 -9.64 18.13 21.64
N SER A 46 -8.63 17.36 22.03
CA SER A 46 -7.44 17.84 22.73
C SER A 46 -6.26 17.92 21.75
N THR A 47 -5.53 19.04 21.73
CA THR A 47 -4.25 19.15 20.99
C THR A 47 -3.19 18.22 21.58
N LYS A 48 -3.23 18.00 22.90
CA LYS A 48 -2.35 17.09 23.62
C LYS A 48 -2.82 15.64 23.39
N ASN A 49 -1.94 14.80 22.85
CA ASN A 49 -2.16 13.39 22.54
C ASN A 49 -3.22 13.08 21.45
N SER A 50 -3.59 14.05 20.61
CA SER A 50 -4.56 13.86 19.52
C SER A 50 -4.25 12.64 18.63
N LEU A 51 -3.01 12.52 18.15
CA LEU A 51 -2.57 11.38 17.34
C LEU A 51 -2.76 10.04 18.08
N ARG A 52 -2.34 9.96 19.34
CA ARG A 52 -2.48 8.74 20.16
C ARG A 52 -3.95 8.34 20.32
N ASN A 53 -4.83 9.31 20.52
CA ASN A 53 -6.26 9.06 20.67
C ASN A 53 -6.89 8.61 19.34
N VAL A 54 -6.51 9.22 18.21
CA VAL A 54 -6.93 8.78 16.88
C VAL A 54 -6.47 7.35 16.62
N LEU A 55 -5.21 7.03 16.87
CA LEU A 55 -4.68 5.67 16.69
C LEU A 55 -5.39 4.63 17.58
N ARG A 56 -5.65 4.95 18.85
CA ARG A 56 -6.46 4.10 19.73
C ARG A 56 -7.89 3.91 19.21
N GLY A 57 -8.50 4.98 18.71
CA GLY A 57 -9.82 4.93 18.08
C GLY A 57 -9.82 4.04 16.85
N MET A 58 -8.84 4.18 15.97
CA MET A 58 -8.68 3.34 14.77
C MET A 58 -8.52 1.87 15.14
N ASN A 59 -7.68 1.56 16.14
CA ASN A 59 -7.50 0.20 16.63
C ASN A 59 -8.81 -0.37 17.19
N ARG A 60 -9.52 0.40 18.03
CA ARG A 60 -10.79 -0.03 18.62
C ARG A 60 -11.87 -0.31 17.57
N LEU A 61 -11.86 0.45 16.48
CA LEU A 61 -12.85 0.37 15.40
C LEU A 61 -12.43 -0.60 14.28
N GLY A 62 -11.28 -1.26 14.40
CA GLY A 62 -10.80 -2.21 13.39
C GLY A 62 -10.27 -1.58 12.10
N TYR A 63 -9.98 -0.27 12.09
CA TYR A 63 -9.35 0.43 10.95
C TYR A 63 -7.81 0.35 10.96
N SER A 64 -7.24 -0.42 11.87
CA SER A 64 -5.82 -0.75 11.90
C SER A 64 -5.58 -2.14 11.33
N ILE A 65 -4.47 -2.30 10.61
CA ILE A 65 -4.00 -3.61 10.18
C ILE A 65 -2.74 -3.96 10.97
N SER A 66 -2.62 -5.22 11.36
CA SER A 66 -1.43 -5.74 12.03
C SER A 66 -0.48 -6.29 10.99
N LEU A 67 0.46 -5.45 10.55
CA LEU A 67 1.50 -5.83 9.62
C LEU A 67 2.86 -5.85 10.30
N LYS A 68 3.70 -6.81 9.87
CA LYS A 68 5.11 -6.79 10.20
C LYS A 68 5.75 -5.56 9.55
N ILE A 69 6.50 -4.79 10.34
CA ILE A 69 7.35 -3.72 9.82
C ILE A 69 8.67 -4.37 9.39
N THR A 70 9.01 -4.21 8.12
CA THR A 70 10.29 -4.64 7.57
C THR A 70 11.27 -3.47 7.66
N TRP A 71 12.52 -3.76 8.01
CA TRP A 71 13.57 -2.76 8.15
C TRP A 71 14.53 -2.90 6.99
N ILE A 72 14.64 -1.86 6.17
CA ILE A 72 15.61 -1.80 5.07
C ILE A 72 16.94 -1.41 5.68
N PRO A 73 17.94 -2.32 5.69
CA PRO A 73 19.16 -2.08 6.44
C PRO A 73 20.08 -1.11 5.71
N ARG A 74 20.78 -0.27 6.47
CA ARG A 74 21.91 0.55 6.00
C ARG A 74 21.61 1.43 4.78
N VAL A 75 20.45 2.05 4.72
CA VAL A 75 20.11 3.03 3.67
C VAL A 75 21.00 4.28 3.82
N PRO A 76 21.72 4.72 2.77
CA PRO A 76 22.65 5.84 2.86
C PRO A 76 21.89 7.17 2.83
N VAL A 77 21.57 7.72 4.00
CA VAL A 77 20.88 9.01 4.14
C VAL A 77 21.88 10.15 4.10
N CYS A 78 21.58 11.21 3.33
CA CYS A 78 22.43 12.40 3.19
C CYS A 78 22.70 13.00 4.57
N ASP A 79 23.95 13.40 4.84
CA ASP A 79 24.41 14.02 6.10
C ASP A 79 24.23 13.20 7.40
N VAL A 80 23.63 12.01 7.33
CA VAL A 80 23.41 11.10 8.48
C VAL A 80 24.27 9.84 8.35
N GLY A 81 24.44 9.33 7.13
CA GLY A 81 25.08 8.05 6.87
C GLY A 81 24.09 6.87 6.84
N PRO A 82 24.58 5.63 6.91
CA PRO A 82 23.74 4.43 6.80
C PRO A 82 22.78 4.29 7.99
N VAL A 83 21.48 4.23 7.72
CA VAL A 83 20.43 4.03 8.74
C VAL A 83 19.43 2.95 8.32
N ASP A 84 18.80 2.31 9.30
CA ASP A 84 17.74 1.35 9.03
C ASP A 84 16.40 2.08 8.88
N ILE A 85 15.71 1.87 7.75
CA ILE A 85 14.45 2.55 7.44
C ILE A 85 13.29 1.57 7.59
N PRO A 86 12.24 1.92 8.36
CA PRO A 86 11.05 1.09 8.45
C PRO A 86 10.22 1.21 7.17
N ALA A 87 9.76 0.08 6.66
CA ALA A 87 8.94 -0.06 5.48
C ALA A 87 7.86 -1.12 5.68
N ILE A 88 6.78 -1.04 4.89
CA ILE A 88 5.89 -2.18 4.71
C ILE A 88 6.42 -2.95 3.50
N GLY A 89 6.83 -4.20 3.72
CA GLY A 89 7.27 -5.08 2.64
C GLY A 89 6.12 -5.41 1.67
N LEU A 90 6.44 -5.55 0.39
CA LEU A 90 5.49 -6.01 -0.62
C LEU A 90 4.97 -7.41 -0.28
N LEU A 91 5.87 -8.31 0.12
CA LEU A 91 5.53 -9.69 0.47
C LEU A 91 4.66 -9.74 1.73
N ASP A 92 5.02 -8.99 2.77
CA ASP A 92 4.25 -8.91 4.02
C ASP A 92 2.82 -8.39 3.77
N MET A 93 2.67 -7.39 2.90
CA MET A 93 1.38 -6.83 2.55
C MET A 93 0.54 -7.79 1.70
N LEU A 94 1.13 -8.41 0.68
CA LEU A 94 0.45 -9.43 -0.13
C LEU A 94 -0.03 -10.57 0.74
N GLN A 95 0.84 -11.03 1.64
CA GLN A 95 0.54 -12.11 2.56
C GLN A 95 -0.64 -11.77 3.45
N TYR A 96 -0.62 -10.60 4.07
CA TYR A 96 -1.72 -10.11 4.88
C TYR A 96 -3.04 -10.02 4.11
N ILE A 97 -3.03 -9.54 2.86
CA ILE A 97 -4.26 -9.42 2.06
C ILE A 97 -4.86 -10.80 1.78
N LEU A 98 -4.02 -11.78 1.45
CA LEU A 98 -4.46 -13.15 1.21
C LEU A 98 -4.98 -13.83 2.48
N ASP A 99 -4.22 -13.78 3.58
CA ASP A 99 -4.59 -14.42 4.85
C ASP A 99 -5.80 -13.79 5.51
N SER A 100 -6.03 -12.48 5.29
CA SER A 100 -7.20 -11.78 5.84
C SER A 100 -8.48 -11.99 5.04
N GLY A 101 -8.47 -12.86 4.03
CA GLY A 101 -9.63 -13.12 3.17
C GLY A 101 -10.01 -11.92 2.29
N ARG A 102 -9.06 -11.02 2.02
CA ARG A 102 -9.29 -9.80 1.23
C ARG A 102 -8.79 -9.94 -0.21
N SER A 103 -8.83 -11.16 -0.74
CA SER A 103 -8.31 -11.49 -2.06
C SER A 103 -8.95 -10.71 -3.21
N HIS A 104 -10.21 -10.30 -3.07
CA HIS A 104 -10.89 -9.38 -3.98
C HIS A 104 -10.12 -8.07 -4.22
N MET A 105 -9.31 -7.61 -3.27
CA MET A 105 -8.44 -6.44 -3.46
C MET A 105 -7.42 -6.66 -4.58
N LEU A 106 -6.90 -7.88 -4.73
CA LEU A 106 -5.89 -8.27 -5.73
C LEU A 106 -6.52 -8.75 -7.04
N LEU A 107 -7.67 -9.41 -6.94
CA LEU A 107 -8.28 -10.19 -8.02
C LEU A 107 -9.46 -9.48 -8.68
N GLY A 108 -9.39 -8.15 -8.80
CA GLY A 108 -10.38 -7.39 -9.56
C GLY A 108 -11.79 -7.36 -8.93
N GLY A 109 -11.91 -7.58 -7.62
CA GLY A 109 -13.19 -7.66 -6.91
C GLY A 109 -13.71 -9.10 -6.70
N HIS A 110 -12.94 -10.13 -7.09
CA HIS A 110 -13.32 -11.53 -6.92
C HIS A 110 -12.54 -12.21 -5.79
N ASP A 111 -13.19 -13.06 -5.01
CA ASP A 111 -12.48 -13.85 -4.00
C ASP A 111 -12.03 -15.21 -4.52
N ILE A 112 -10.97 -15.74 -3.90
CA ILE A 112 -10.32 -17.02 -4.29
C ILE A 112 -11.29 -18.21 -4.20
N GLY A 113 -12.34 -18.12 -3.37
CA GLY A 113 -13.31 -19.20 -3.16
C GLY A 113 -14.24 -19.49 -4.35
N GLY A 114 -14.20 -18.71 -5.44
CA GLY A 114 -14.98 -18.97 -6.66
C GLY A 114 -14.11 -19.17 -7.90
N ASP A 115 -14.70 -19.57 -9.04
CA ASP A 115 -13.92 -19.83 -10.27
C ASP A 115 -13.70 -18.58 -11.15
N THR A 116 -14.33 -17.45 -10.79
CA THR A 116 -14.35 -16.26 -11.65
C THR A 116 -13.01 -15.55 -11.71
N TRP A 117 -12.22 -15.58 -10.63
CA TRP A 117 -10.93 -14.88 -10.58
C TRP A 117 -9.91 -15.46 -11.57
N CYS A 118 -9.86 -16.79 -11.73
CA CYS A 118 -9.01 -17.45 -12.73
C CYS A 118 -9.34 -16.96 -14.14
N LYS A 119 -10.63 -16.83 -14.46
CA LYS A 119 -11.09 -16.34 -15.78
C LYS A 119 -10.64 -14.90 -16.02
N VAL A 120 -10.65 -14.06 -14.99
CA VAL A 120 -10.20 -12.66 -15.08
C VAL A 120 -8.69 -12.59 -15.31
N LEU A 121 -7.89 -13.38 -14.59
CA LEU A 121 -6.45 -13.45 -14.80
C LEU A 121 -6.10 -13.97 -16.20
N ASN A 122 -6.76 -15.05 -16.64
CA ASN A 122 -6.58 -15.60 -17.98
C ASN A 122 -6.88 -14.57 -19.07
N GLN A 123 -8.00 -13.84 -18.95
CA GLN A 123 -8.38 -12.79 -19.88
C GLN A 123 -7.38 -11.64 -19.89
N PHE A 124 -6.86 -11.25 -18.72
CA PHE A 124 -5.82 -10.22 -18.64
C PHE A 124 -4.58 -10.65 -19.42
N TRP A 125 -4.00 -11.82 -19.10
CA TRP A 125 -2.76 -12.28 -19.72
C TRP A 125 -2.94 -12.54 -21.22
N HIS A 126 -4.07 -13.08 -21.64
CA HIS A 126 -4.37 -13.27 -23.06
C HIS A 126 -4.44 -11.95 -23.84
N ARG A 127 -4.98 -10.89 -23.23
CA ARG A 127 -5.01 -9.56 -23.85
C ARG A 127 -3.63 -8.90 -23.81
N PHE A 128 -2.90 -9.07 -22.73
CA PHE A 128 -1.55 -8.52 -22.57
C PHE A 128 -0.58 -9.14 -23.57
N GLU A 129 -0.67 -10.45 -23.85
CA GLU A 129 0.15 -11.15 -24.85
C GLU A 129 -0.03 -10.58 -26.25
N LYS A 130 -1.25 -10.16 -26.60
CA LYS A 130 -1.53 -9.49 -27.88
C LYS A 130 -0.97 -8.08 -27.95
N HIS A 131 -0.79 -7.43 -26.81
CA HIS A 131 -0.28 -6.07 -26.72
C HIS A 131 1.25 -6.03 -26.69
N ASP A 132 1.87 -6.86 -25.86
CA ASP A 132 3.32 -7.03 -25.75
C ASP A 132 3.68 -8.52 -25.68
N PRO A 133 3.80 -9.21 -26.83
CA PRO A 133 4.18 -10.62 -26.86
C PRO A 133 5.64 -10.85 -26.44
N THR A 134 6.45 -9.79 -26.34
CA THR A 134 7.89 -9.88 -26.02
C THR A 134 8.17 -9.80 -24.52
N HIS A 135 7.15 -9.49 -23.72
CA HIS A 135 7.28 -9.43 -22.27
C HIS A 135 7.81 -10.76 -21.70
N CYS A 136 8.79 -10.68 -20.79
CA CYS A 136 9.48 -11.86 -20.25
C CYS A 136 8.54 -12.90 -19.65
N ILE A 137 7.39 -12.49 -19.12
CA ILE A 137 6.35 -13.38 -18.59
C ILE A 137 5.97 -14.51 -19.56
N PHE A 138 5.88 -14.25 -20.88
CA PHE A 138 5.45 -15.25 -21.86
C PHE A 138 6.52 -16.28 -22.18
N ARG A 139 7.79 -15.93 -21.93
CA ARG A 139 8.93 -16.84 -22.00
C ARG A 139 9.13 -17.61 -20.70
N ASP A 140 8.96 -16.93 -19.57
CA ASP A 140 9.36 -17.43 -18.25
C ASP A 140 8.27 -18.29 -17.58
N THR A 141 7.03 -18.24 -18.06
CA THR A 141 5.89 -18.96 -17.46
C THR A 141 5.09 -19.74 -18.50
N SER A 142 4.54 -20.87 -18.07
CA SER A 142 3.52 -21.60 -18.82
C SER A 142 2.17 -20.90 -18.77
N LYS A 143 1.27 -21.26 -19.71
CA LYS A 143 -0.10 -20.73 -19.72
C LYS A 143 -0.85 -21.03 -18.42
N SER A 144 -0.68 -22.23 -17.85
CA SER A 144 -1.31 -22.63 -16.59
C SER A 144 -0.77 -21.86 -15.38
N GLU A 145 0.51 -21.48 -15.37
CA GLU A 145 1.06 -20.65 -14.28
C GLU A 145 0.51 -19.23 -14.31
N ARG A 146 0.25 -18.68 -15.51
CA ARG A 146 -0.33 -17.34 -15.67
C ARG A 146 -1.75 -17.24 -15.11
N ASP A 147 -2.49 -18.34 -15.02
CA ASP A 147 -3.82 -18.37 -14.42
C ASP A 147 -3.79 -18.05 -12.91
N TYR A 148 -2.61 -18.11 -12.28
CA TYR A 148 -2.36 -17.81 -10.86
C TYR A 148 -1.45 -16.59 -10.64
N LEU A 149 -1.09 -15.89 -11.73
CA LEU A 149 -0.17 -14.75 -11.67
C LEU A 149 -0.95 -13.43 -11.64
N ILE A 150 -0.88 -12.71 -10.53
CA ILE A 150 -1.63 -11.48 -10.32
C ILE A 150 -0.84 -10.29 -10.89
N PRO A 151 -1.30 -9.63 -11.95
CA PRO A 151 -0.56 -8.52 -12.53
C PRO A 151 -0.54 -7.32 -11.57
N LEU A 152 0.65 -6.88 -11.18
CA LEU A 152 0.83 -5.68 -10.36
C LEU A 152 1.44 -4.54 -11.17
N LEU A 153 1.04 -3.32 -10.83
CA LEU A 153 1.63 -2.07 -11.30
C LEU A 153 2.28 -1.39 -10.11
N ALA A 154 3.60 -1.24 -10.14
CA ALA A 154 4.35 -0.41 -9.20
C ALA A 154 4.52 1.00 -9.77
N TYR A 155 4.46 2.01 -8.93
CA TYR A 155 4.79 3.38 -9.30
C TYR A 155 5.54 4.08 -8.17
N GLY A 156 6.59 4.79 -8.53
CA GLY A 156 7.29 5.74 -7.69
C GLY A 156 7.09 7.13 -8.26
N ASP A 157 6.82 8.11 -7.40
CA ASP A 157 6.65 9.50 -7.83
C ASP A 157 7.29 10.48 -6.85
N GLU A 158 7.91 11.52 -7.40
CA GLU A 158 8.40 12.67 -6.66
C GLU A 158 7.42 13.82 -6.87
N GLY A 159 6.91 14.35 -5.78
CA GLY A 159 5.88 15.36 -5.82
C GLY A 159 6.14 16.47 -4.84
N THR A 160 5.21 17.41 -4.85
CA THR A 160 5.17 18.46 -3.86
C THR A 160 3.82 18.46 -3.17
N GLY A 161 3.83 18.33 -1.83
CA GLY A 161 2.62 18.39 -1.03
C GLY A 161 1.98 19.78 -1.04
N LYS A 162 0.78 19.90 -0.43
CA LYS A 162 -0.02 21.15 -0.38
C LYS A 162 0.72 22.38 0.18
N ARG A 163 1.82 22.18 0.90
CA ARG A 163 2.67 23.25 1.47
C ARG A 163 3.95 23.50 0.69
N LYS A 164 4.03 23.05 -0.56
CA LYS A 164 5.22 23.10 -1.40
C LYS A 164 6.43 22.33 -0.82
N HIS A 165 6.16 21.37 0.06
CA HIS A 165 7.20 20.49 0.58
C HIS A 165 7.38 19.28 -0.33
N PRO A 166 8.61 18.92 -0.71
CA PRO A 166 8.83 17.73 -1.48
C PRO A 166 8.40 16.46 -0.72
N VAL A 167 7.90 15.49 -1.47
CA VAL A 167 7.47 14.19 -0.99
C VAL A 167 7.85 13.15 -2.02
N TRP A 168 8.26 11.98 -1.53
CA TRP A 168 8.41 10.81 -2.37
C TRP A 168 7.41 9.73 -1.94
N VAL A 169 6.82 9.07 -2.92
CA VAL A 169 5.84 8.01 -2.73
C VAL A 169 6.26 6.82 -3.56
N LEU A 170 6.24 5.64 -2.93
CA LEU A 170 6.28 4.36 -3.61
C LEU A 170 5.02 3.57 -3.25
N ALA A 171 4.35 3.08 -4.27
CA ALA A 171 3.10 2.37 -4.11
C ALA A 171 2.90 1.38 -5.25
N TRP A 172 1.96 0.46 -5.05
CA TRP A 172 1.54 -0.49 -6.07
C TRP A 172 0.03 -0.64 -6.08
N LYS A 173 -0.45 -1.24 -7.17
CA LYS A 173 -1.84 -1.64 -7.32
C LYS A 173 -1.93 -2.85 -8.24
N PRO A 174 -2.95 -3.70 -8.10
CA PRO A 174 -3.28 -4.66 -9.15
C PRO A 174 -3.61 -3.94 -10.45
N ALA A 175 -3.19 -4.50 -11.58
CA ALA A 175 -3.54 -4.04 -12.91
C ALA A 175 -5.00 -4.35 -13.27
N LEU A 176 -5.63 -5.28 -12.53
CA LEU A 176 -7.01 -5.67 -12.73
C LEU A 176 -7.96 -4.54 -12.34
N PHE A 177 -8.87 -4.22 -13.26
CA PHE A 177 -9.94 -3.27 -12.98
C PHE A 177 -11.04 -3.92 -12.15
N SER A 178 -11.60 -3.20 -11.18
CA SER A 178 -12.47 -3.82 -10.17
C SER A 178 -13.78 -3.11 -9.81
N ASN A 179 -14.38 -2.15 -10.52
CA ASN A 179 -15.53 -1.35 -10.02
C ASN A 179 -15.41 -0.70 -8.61
N MET A 180 -14.40 -1.04 -7.81
CA MET A 180 -14.13 -0.47 -6.50
C MET A 180 -13.58 0.93 -6.69
N ASN A 181 -13.85 1.80 -5.73
CA ASN A 181 -13.30 3.15 -5.70
C ASN A 181 -11.76 3.09 -5.82
N SER A 182 -11.15 4.06 -6.50
CA SER A 182 -9.69 4.16 -6.68
C SER A 182 -8.91 4.09 -5.36
N TYR A 183 -9.53 4.55 -4.26
CA TYR A 183 -8.98 4.46 -2.90
C TYR A 183 -8.73 3.03 -2.39
N PHE A 184 -9.36 2.01 -2.98
CA PHE A 184 -9.18 0.60 -2.60
C PHE A 184 -8.15 -0.13 -3.45
N ARG A 185 -7.65 0.52 -4.51
CA ARG A 185 -6.77 -0.13 -5.50
C ARG A 185 -5.31 0.17 -5.25
N THR A 186 -5.02 1.35 -4.72
CA THR A 186 -3.65 1.81 -4.48
C THR A 186 -3.22 1.48 -3.07
N ILE A 187 -2.17 0.67 -2.97
CA ILE A 187 -1.53 0.29 -1.71
C ILE A 187 -0.22 1.06 -1.60
N LEU A 188 -0.16 1.94 -0.61
CA LEU A 188 1.03 2.71 -0.27
C LEU A 188 2.06 1.80 0.40
N ILE A 189 3.26 1.73 -0.15
CA ILE A 189 4.37 0.93 0.39
C ILE A 189 5.21 1.79 1.32
N ALA A 190 5.71 2.90 0.79
CA ALA A 190 6.61 3.79 1.47
C ALA A 190 6.29 5.23 1.09
N THR A 191 6.47 6.12 2.06
CA THR A 191 6.46 7.56 1.81
C THR A 191 7.56 8.21 2.62
N ALA A 192 8.32 9.08 1.95
CA ALA A 192 9.23 9.97 2.62
C ALA A 192 8.53 11.33 2.76
N SER A 193 8.08 11.65 3.97
CA SER A 193 7.57 12.98 4.29
C SER A 193 8.67 14.03 4.13
N HIS A 194 8.32 15.31 3.97
CA HIS A 194 9.26 16.41 3.81
C HIS A 194 10.55 16.31 4.62
N ALA A 195 10.44 16.09 5.95
CA ALA A 195 11.59 16.08 6.84
C ALA A 195 12.51 14.88 6.62
N LEU A 196 11.93 13.74 6.22
CA LEU A 196 12.66 12.53 5.87
C LEU A 196 13.24 12.66 4.46
N TYR A 197 12.45 13.15 3.52
CA TYR A 197 12.85 13.32 2.13
C TYR A 197 13.91 14.41 1.97
N SER A 198 13.87 15.50 2.74
CA SER A 198 14.94 16.51 2.77
C SER A 198 16.26 15.94 3.23
N GLN A 199 16.25 14.91 4.09
CA GLN A 199 17.45 14.17 4.50
C GLN A 199 17.87 13.13 3.45
N PHE A 200 16.92 12.65 2.64
CA PHE A 200 17.22 11.75 1.51
C PHE A 200 17.74 12.52 0.29
N HIS A 201 17.57 13.83 0.26
CA HIS A 201 17.79 14.65 -0.91
C HIS A 201 19.28 15.00 -1.10
N CYS A 202 20.05 14.08 -1.71
CA CYS A 202 21.35 14.40 -2.31
C CYS A 202 21.23 14.74 -3.83
N GLY A 203 20.09 15.29 -4.29
CA GLY A 203 19.83 15.59 -5.71
C GLY A 203 18.44 15.12 -6.19
N TYR A 204 18.21 15.17 -7.51
CA TYR A 204 17.01 14.59 -8.17
C TYR A 204 16.95 13.06 -8.00
N ALA A 205 15.78 12.42 -8.20
CA ALA A 205 15.60 10.96 -8.10
C ALA A 205 16.70 10.13 -8.81
N GLY A 206 17.11 10.55 -10.00
CA GLY A 206 18.14 9.84 -10.78
C GLY A 206 19.50 9.92 -10.11
N GLY A 207 19.96 8.78 -9.56
CA GLY A 207 21.25 8.67 -8.86
C GLY A 207 21.19 8.99 -7.37
N ASN A 208 19.97 9.08 -6.79
CA ASN A 208 19.80 9.23 -5.37
C ASN A 208 20.01 7.88 -4.66
N GLN A 209 21.19 7.70 -4.08
CA GLN A 209 21.58 6.45 -3.41
C GLN A 209 20.61 6.02 -2.29
N CYS A 210 19.94 6.96 -1.62
CA CYS A 210 18.95 6.65 -0.61
C CYS A 210 17.69 6.05 -1.24
N LEU A 211 17.16 6.68 -2.29
CA LEU A 211 15.98 6.17 -2.99
C LEU A 211 16.28 4.87 -3.73
N ASP A 212 17.46 4.76 -4.34
CA ASP A 212 17.92 3.56 -5.02
C ASP A 212 18.01 2.37 -4.04
N ALA A 213 18.57 2.57 -2.84
CA ALA A 213 18.62 1.51 -1.83
C ALA A 213 17.22 1.05 -1.37
N ILE A 214 16.26 1.98 -1.27
CA ILE A 214 14.87 1.65 -0.95
C ILE A 214 14.23 0.88 -2.11
N LEU A 215 14.39 1.36 -3.36
CA LEU A 215 13.86 0.70 -4.56
C LEU A 215 14.46 -0.69 -4.77
N ASP A 216 15.75 -0.86 -4.56
CA ASP A 216 16.44 -2.15 -4.65
C ASP A 216 15.88 -3.18 -3.68
N HIS A 217 15.48 -2.75 -2.48
CA HIS A 217 14.80 -3.62 -1.53
C HIS A 217 13.46 -4.12 -2.10
N PHE A 218 12.64 -3.21 -2.62
CA PHE A 218 11.35 -3.57 -3.21
C PHE A 218 11.47 -4.40 -4.49
N ILE A 219 12.50 -4.15 -5.32
CA ILE A 219 12.78 -4.97 -6.51
C ILE A 219 13.13 -6.40 -6.09
N LYS A 220 13.90 -6.58 -5.01
CA LYS A 220 14.21 -7.92 -4.46
C LYS A 220 12.93 -8.63 -4.00
N GLU A 221 12.07 -7.94 -3.25
CA GLU A 221 10.78 -8.50 -2.84
C GLU A 221 9.89 -8.84 -4.03
N ALA A 222 9.78 -7.96 -5.02
CA ALA A 222 8.99 -8.21 -6.23
C ALA A 222 9.51 -9.41 -7.01
N ARG A 223 10.84 -9.59 -7.12
CA ARG A 223 11.45 -10.79 -7.73
C ARG A 223 11.12 -12.06 -6.97
N ILE A 224 11.18 -12.03 -5.64
CA ILE A 224 10.79 -13.17 -4.81
C ILE A 224 9.31 -13.49 -5.05
N ALA A 225 8.45 -12.47 -5.04
CA ALA A 225 7.02 -12.62 -5.23
C ALA A 225 6.67 -13.17 -6.64
N TYR A 226 7.44 -12.79 -7.66
CA TYR A 226 7.31 -13.28 -9.03
C TYR A 226 7.72 -14.74 -9.18
N HIS A 227 8.86 -15.15 -8.61
CA HIS A 227 9.37 -16.51 -8.77
C HIS A 227 8.77 -17.53 -7.80
N GLN A 228 8.49 -17.10 -6.57
CA GLN A 228 8.16 -17.97 -5.44
C GLN A 228 6.75 -17.73 -4.90
N GLY A 229 6.15 -16.57 -5.18
CA GLY A 229 4.89 -16.16 -4.56
C GLY A 229 5.07 -15.55 -3.17
N PRO A 230 4.01 -14.96 -2.58
CA PRO A 230 4.01 -14.59 -1.18
C PRO A 230 4.00 -15.85 -0.29
N PRO A 231 4.68 -15.82 0.88
CA PRO A 231 4.79 -16.97 1.78
C PRO A 231 3.45 -17.24 2.49
N SER A 232 2.53 -17.88 1.78
CA SER A 232 1.12 -18.00 2.16
C SER A 232 0.77 -19.31 2.85
N GLN A 233 -0.08 -19.22 3.88
CA GLN A 233 -0.66 -20.41 4.53
C GLN A 233 -1.69 -21.12 3.63
N LEU A 234 -2.14 -20.45 2.56
CA LEU A 234 -2.94 -21.08 1.50
C LEU A 234 -2.00 -21.87 0.57
N GLU A 235 -1.37 -22.93 1.08
CA GLU A 235 -0.50 -23.84 0.30
C GLU A 235 -1.21 -24.46 -0.92
N THR A 236 -2.54 -24.44 -0.94
CA THR A 236 -3.39 -25.00 -1.99
C THR A 236 -3.48 -24.15 -3.26
N VAL A 237 -3.07 -22.87 -3.25
CA VAL A 237 -3.16 -21.99 -4.42
C VAL A 237 -1.84 -21.22 -4.56
N GLY A 238 -0.90 -21.76 -5.36
CA GLY A 238 0.44 -21.21 -5.55
C GLY A 238 0.46 -19.87 -6.31
N PHE A 239 -0.05 -18.80 -5.68
CA PHE A 239 -0.09 -17.47 -6.25
C PHE A 239 1.31 -16.93 -6.51
N ARG A 240 1.45 -16.24 -7.65
CA ARG A 240 2.62 -15.43 -8.00
C ARG A 240 2.14 -14.04 -8.41
N VAL A 241 3.01 -13.04 -8.39
CA VAL A 241 2.70 -11.64 -8.74
C VAL A 241 3.71 -11.09 -9.75
#